data_AF-A0A371MQW5-F1
#
_entry.id   AF-A0A371MQW5-F1
#
_cell.length_a   1.000
_cell.length_b   1.000
_cell.length_c   1.000
_cell.angle_alpha   90.00
_cell.angle_beta   90.00
_cell.angle_gamma   90.00
#
_symmetry.space_group_name_H-M   'P 1'
#
loop_
_entity.id
_entity.type
_entity.pdbx_description
1 polymer ?
#
loop_
_entity_poly.entity_id
_entity_poly.type
_entity_poly.pdbx_seq_one_letter_code
_entity_poly.pdbx_strand_id
1 'polypeptide(L)'
;FDWDTGDKEATEEAFADADVTVTEQMEYQRLHPAPIETCGAVADWDPGNDKMTVHMTSQAPHAHRTLFSQVSGIPEHKVRIVSPDVGGGFGNKVPIYPGYVVAAAASYVLEQPVKWIEERSENIQTTGFARDYDMTGEIAAAADGVIQGVKVDVLA
;
A
#
# COMPACT_ATOMS: atom_id res chain seq x y z
N PHE A 1 2.93 11.40 12.43
CA PHE A 1 4.17 11.90 11.81
C PHE A 1 3.70 12.96 10.87
N ASP A 2 4.22 14.17 11.00
CA ASP A 2 3.79 15.29 10.20
C ASP A 2 4.79 15.46 9.06
N TRP A 3 4.27 15.64 7.85
CA TRP A 3 5.07 15.83 6.65
C TRP A 3 4.53 17.01 5.87
N ASP A 4 5.43 17.88 5.43
CA ASP A 4 5.13 19.06 4.64
C ASP A 4 6.07 19.16 3.43
N THR A 5 5.62 19.92 2.43
CA THR A 5 6.40 20.29 1.25
C THR A 5 5.89 21.61 0.71
N GLY A 6 6.76 22.40 0.08
CA GLY A 6 6.43 23.68 -0.54
C GLY A 6 7.17 24.85 0.11
N ASP A 7 6.84 26.07 -0.33
CA ASP A 7 7.34 27.31 0.24
C ASP A 7 6.24 27.97 1.06
N LYS A 8 6.34 27.82 2.39
CA LYS A 8 5.31 28.30 3.31
C LYS A 8 5.25 29.82 3.35
N GLU A 9 6.40 30.50 3.40
CA GLU A 9 6.46 31.96 3.51
C GLU A 9 5.89 32.61 2.24
N ALA A 10 6.32 32.15 1.06
CA ALA A 10 5.80 32.67 -0.21
C ALA A 10 4.31 32.38 -0.38
N THR A 11 3.81 31.24 0.14
CA THR A 11 2.38 30.94 0.13
C THR A 11 1.62 31.90 1.04
N GLU A 12 2.09 32.14 2.26
CA GLU A 12 1.45 33.09 3.19
C GLU A 12 1.40 34.51 2.61
N GLU A 13 2.47 34.97 1.96
CA GLU A 13 2.51 36.24 1.24
C GLU A 13 1.48 36.30 0.10
N ALA A 14 1.43 35.27 -0.75
CA ALA A 14 0.46 35.21 -1.85
C ALA A 14 -1.00 35.23 -1.36
N PHE A 15 -1.29 34.62 -0.21
CA PHE A 15 -2.62 34.67 0.41
C PHE A 15 -2.93 36.03 1.07
N ALA A 16 -1.92 36.72 1.60
CA ALA A 16 -2.09 38.06 2.19
C ALA A 16 -2.38 39.13 1.13
N ASP A 17 -1.77 39.01 -0.06
CA ASP A 17 -1.87 39.97 -1.15
C ASP A 17 -3.00 39.68 -2.17
N ALA A 18 -3.69 38.54 -2.05
CA ALA A 18 -4.69 38.11 -3.02
C ALA A 18 -5.99 38.95 -3.00
N ASP A 19 -6.54 39.21 -4.18
CA ASP A 19 -7.85 39.85 -4.34
C ASP A 19 -9.00 38.90 -3.93
N VAL A 20 -8.82 37.59 -4.18
CA VAL A 20 -9.80 36.54 -3.93
C VAL A 20 -9.14 35.39 -3.22
N THR A 21 -9.72 34.96 -2.09
CA THR A 21 -9.35 33.73 -1.40
C THR A 21 -10.58 32.83 -1.26
N VAL A 22 -10.37 31.54 -1.47
CA VAL A 22 -11.41 30.51 -1.29
C VAL A 22 -10.86 29.35 -0.47
N THR A 23 -11.72 28.78 0.37
CA THR A 23 -11.42 27.63 1.22
C THR A 23 -12.53 26.60 1.05
N GLU A 24 -12.15 25.34 0.88
CA GLU A 24 -13.08 24.22 0.79
C GLU A 24 -12.60 23.06 1.68
N GLN A 25 -13.52 22.47 2.42
CA GLN A 25 -13.29 21.22 3.15
C GLN A 25 -13.79 20.05 2.31
N MET A 26 -12.92 19.10 2.05
CA MET A 26 -13.20 17.98 1.16
C MET A 26 -12.83 16.68 1.85
N GLU A 27 -13.79 15.77 1.95
CA GLU A 27 -13.52 14.39 2.33
C GLU A 27 -13.28 13.55 1.08
N TYR A 28 -12.12 12.89 1.01
CA TYR A 28 -11.92 11.79 0.08
C TYR A 28 -12.13 10.48 0.84
N GLN A 29 -13.38 10.03 0.87
CA GLN A 29 -13.83 8.93 1.71
C GLN A 29 -13.02 7.65 1.48
N ARG A 30 -12.88 6.87 2.54
CA ARG A 30 -12.27 5.55 2.50
C ARG A 30 -12.94 4.64 1.46
N LEU A 31 -12.12 4.05 0.61
CA LEU A 31 -12.54 3.06 -0.39
C LEU A 31 -11.61 1.83 -0.35
N HIS A 32 -11.97 0.78 -1.09
CA HIS A 32 -11.15 -0.43 -1.19
C HIS A 32 -10.86 -0.77 -2.67
N PRO A 33 -9.63 -1.16 -3.06
CA PRO A 33 -9.33 -1.49 -4.45
C PRO A 33 -10.05 -2.74 -4.98
N ALA A 34 -10.41 -3.65 -4.07
CA ALA A 34 -11.28 -4.80 -4.30
C ALA A 34 -11.02 -5.58 -5.62
N PRO A 35 -9.78 -6.07 -5.87
CA PRO A 35 -9.48 -6.89 -7.04
C PRO A 35 -10.38 -8.13 -7.09
N ILE A 36 -10.79 -8.58 -8.28
CA ILE A 36 -11.74 -9.72 -8.42
C ILE A 36 -11.17 -11.02 -7.84
N GLU A 37 -9.87 -11.27 -8.00
CA GLU A 37 -9.13 -12.28 -7.25
C GLU A 37 -8.64 -11.66 -5.93
N THR A 38 -8.95 -12.28 -4.81
CA THR A 38 -8.47 -11.88 -3.47
C THR A 38 -6.97 -12.16 -3.29
N CYS A 39 -6.41 -11.84 -2.12
CA CYS A 39 -5.03 -12.18 -1.80
C CYS A 39 -4.88 -13.68 -1.48
N GLY A 40 -3.74 -14.24 -1.86
CA GLY A 40 -3.47 -15.65 -1.61
C GLY A 40 -2.01 -16.03 -1.78
N ALA A 41 -1.63 -17.14 -1.14
CA ALA A 41 -0.32 -17.75 -1.27
C ALA A 41 -0.36 -19.27 -1.14
N VAL A 42 0.60 -19.94 -1.80
CA VAL A 42 0.98 -21.32 -1.55
C VAL A 42 2.46 -21.31 -1.19
N ALA A 43 2.78 -21.56 0.07
CA ALA A 43 4.14 -21.68 0.55
C ALA A 43 4.55 -23.16 0.60
N ASP A 44 5.81 -23.42 0.26
CA ASP A 44 6.39 -24.75 0.16
C ASP A 44 7.85 -24.71 0.64
N TRP A 45 8.06 -25.21 1.86
CA TRP A 45 9.38 -25.43 2.45
C TRP A 45 9.91 -26.80 2.05
N ASP A 46 11.07 -26.81 1.40
CA ASP A 46 11.83 -28.01 1.09
C ASP A 46 12.96 -28.20 2.12
N PRO A 47 12.79 -29.07 3.14
CA PRO A 47 13.81 -29.32 4.15
C PRO A 47 15.05 -30.02 3.60
N GLY A 48 14.97 -30.65 2.42
CA GLY A 48 16.11 -31.30 1.78
C GLY A 48 17.12 -30.31 1.18
N ASN A 49 16.67 -29.09 0.84
CA ASN A 49 17.49 -28.04 0.22
C ASN A 49 17.53 -26.74 1.04
N ASP A 50 16.89 -26.71 2.21
CA ASP A 50 16.59 -25.53 3.02
C ASP A 50 15.97 -24.38 2.20
N LYS A 51 15.05 -24.70 1.29
CA LYS A 51 14.55 -23.75 0.30
C LYS A 51 13.08 -23.45 0.52
N MET A 52 12.74 -22.17 0.62
CA MET A 52 11.36 -21.69 0.66
C MET A 52 10.93 -21.25 -0.74
N THR A 53 9.87 -21.86 -1.28
CA THR A 53 9.19 -21.35 -2.47
C THR A 53 7.79 -20.88 -2.10
N VAL A 54 7.41 -19.66 -2.48
CA VAL A 54 6.05 -19.14 -2.24
C VAL A 54 5.48 -18.61 -3.54
N HIS A 55 4.41 -19.25 -4.01
CA HIS A 55 3.56 -18.72 -5.07
C HIS A 55 2.55 -17.77 -4.44
N MET A 56 2.51 -16.50 -4.84
CA MET A 56 1.60 -15.53 -4.20
C MET A 56 1.13 -14.45 -5.15
N THR A 57 -0.02 -13.86 -4.80
CA THR A 57 -0.62 -12.74 -5.51
C THR A 57 0.11 -11.43 -5.16
N SER A 58 1.35 -11.27 -5.64
CA SER A 58 2.21 -10.12 -5.34
C SER A 58 2.41 -9.21 -6.55
N GLN A 59 2.44 -7.90 -6.32
CA GLN A 59 2.85 -6.87 -7.29
C GLN A 59 4.33 -6.51 -7.21
N ALA A 60 5.05 -7.01 -6.19
CA ALA A 60 6.46 -6.71 -5.95
C ALA A 60 7.23 -7.96 -5.46
N PRO A 61 7.27 -9.06 -6.24
CA PRO A 61 7.81 -10.35 -5.78
C PRO A 61 9.28 -10.29 -5.34
N HIS A 62 10.10 -9.44 -5.99
CA HIS A 62 11.50 -9.27 -5.60
C HIS A 62 11.65 -8.58 -4.24
N ALA A 63 10.85 -7.54 -3.97
CA ALA A 63 10.84 -6.87 -2.67
C ALA A 63 10.32 -7.81 -1.58
N HIS A 64 9.28 -8.60 -1.88
CA HIS A 64 8.79 -9.64 -0.97
C HIS A 64 9.88 -10.69 -0.69
N ARG A 65 10.64 -11.14 -1.70
CA ARG A 65 11.75 -12.09 -1.49
C ARG A 65 12.78 -11.55 -0.51
N THR A 66 13.20 -10.29 -0.67
CA THR A 66 14.15 -9.63 0.24
C THR A 66 13.59 -9.54 1.66
N LEU A 67 12.33 -9.11 1.82
CA LEU A 67 11.69 -8.98 3.14
C LEU A 67 11.47 -10.34 3.82
N PHE A 68 11.03 -11.36 3.08
CA PHE A 68 10.91 -12.73 3.60
C PHE A 68 12.26 -13.25 4.07
N SER A 69 13.33 -13.03 3.30
CA SER A 69 14.69 -13.40 3.71
C SER A 69 15.12 -12.70 4.99
N GLN A 70 14.93 -11.37 5.09
CA GLN A 70 15.31 -10.59 6.26
C GLN A 70 14.56 -11.01 7.53
N VAL A 71 13.26 -11.28 7.42
CA VAL A 71 12.41 -11.63 8.58
C VAL A 71 12.59 -13.09 9.00
N SER A 72 12.70 -14.01 8.05
CA SER A 72 12.85 -15.46 8.36
C SER A 72 14.27 -15.87 8.70
N GLY A 73 15.29 -15.09 8.30
CA GLY A 73 16.70 -15.47 8.39
C GLY A 73 17.15 -16.47 7.31
N ILE A 74 16.25 -16.94 6.43
CA ILE A 74 16.62 -17.78 5.28
C ILE A 74 17.39 -16.91 4.28
N PRO A 75 18.60 -17.31 3.83
CA PRO A 75 19.35 -16.55 2.84
C PRO A 75 18.53 -16.27 1.57
N GLU A 76 18.63 -15.06 1.02
CA GLU A 76 17.72 -14.63 -0.06
C GLU A 76 17.76 -15.54 -1.30
N HIS A 77 18.92 -16.13 -1.61
CA HIS A 77 19.07 -17.09 -2.72
C HIS A 77 18.36 -18.44 -2.48
N LYS A 78 17.98 -18.73 -1.23
CA LYS A 78 17.15 -19.87 -0.80
C LYS A 78 15.67 -19.51 -0.64
N VAL A 79 15.28 -18.25 -0.89
CA VAL A 79 13.88 -17.81 -0.93
C VAL A 79 13.47 -17.54 -2.38
N ARG A 80 12.41 -18.19 -2.84
CA ARG A 80 11.84 -17.99 -4.18
C ARG A 80 10.40 -17.53 -4.07
N ILE A 81 10.15 -16.26 -4.41
CA ILE A 81 8.79 -15.75 -4.57
C ILE A 81 8.41 -15.80 -6.04
N VAL A 82 7.23 -16.36 -6.33
CA VAL A 82 6.69 -16.48 -7.70
C VAL A 82 5.32 -15.81 -7.73
N SER A 83 5.19 -14.79 -8.58
CA SER A 83 3.88 -14.20 -8.91
C SER A 83 3.40 -14.78 -10.23
N PRO A 84 2.40 -15.68 -10.23
CA PRO A 84 1.81 -16.20 -11.46
C PRO A 84 0.90 -15.14 -12.10
N ASP A 85 0.00 -15.54 -13.01
CA ASP A 85 -1.11 -14.69 -13.43
C ASP A 85 -1.92 -14.24 -12.18
N VAL A 86 -2.20 -12.94 -12.08
CA VAL A 86 -2.91 -12.34 -10.95
C VAL A 86 -4.18 -11.67 -11.47
N GLY A 87 -5.33 -12.00 -10.89
CA GLY A 87 -6.66 -11.48 -11.25
C GLY A 87 -6.91 -10.05 -10.75
N GLY A 88 -6.01 -9.13 -11.11
CA GLY A 88 -6.02 -7.73 -10.68
C GLY A 88 -5.34 -7.52 -9.32
N GLY A 89 -4.69 -6.37 -9.18
CA GLY A 89 -4.01 -5.96 -7.94
C GLY A 89 -4.44 -4.58 -7.46
N PHE A 90 -4.39 -3.58 -8.34
CA PHE A 90 -4.86 -2.21 -8.08
C PHE A 90 -4.25 -1.57 -6.81
N GLY A 91 -3.01 -1.96 -6.46
CA GLY A 91 -2.32 -1.52 -5.24
C GLY A 91 -2.54 -2.43 -4.04
N ASN A 92 -3.63 -3.21 -4.04
CA ASN A 92 -3.99 -4.11 -2.94
C ASN A 92 -2.98 -5.23 -2.71
N LYS A 93 -2.20 -5.58 -3.72
CA LYS A 93 -1.28 -6.73 -3.72
C LYS A 93 0.20 -6.32 -3.64
N VAL A 94 0.47 -5.06 -3.29
CA VAL A 94 1.82 -4.55 -3.00
C VAL A 94 2.28 -4.93 -1.57
N PRO A 95 1.47 -4.78 -0.51
CA PRO A 95 1.89 -5.12 0.85
C PRO A 95 2.10 -6.62 1.08
N ILE A 96 2.79 -6.96 2.18
CA ILE A 96 2.83 -8.33 2.71
C ILE A 96 1.72 -8.45 3.76
N TYR A 97 0.78 -9.36 3.57
CA TYR A 97 -0.29 -9.62 4.52
C TYR A 97 0.04 -10.75 5.50
N PRO A 98 -0.57 -10.76 6.70
CA PRO A 98 -0.34 -11.80 7.70
C PRO A 98 -0.55 -13.22 7.17
N GLY A 99 -1.53 -13.43 6.29
CA GLY A 99 -1.79 -14.73 5.68
C GLY A 99 -0.61 -15.30 4.90
N TYR A 100 0.18 -14.46 4.21
CA TYR A 100 1.40 -14.90 3.52
C TYR A 100 2.47 -15.38 4.51
N VAL A 101 2.66 -14.64 5.61
CA VAL A 101 3.66 -14.93 6.64
C VAL A 101 3.28 -16.21 7.39
N VAL A 102 2.01 -16.34 7.78
CA VAL A 102 1.50 -17.53 8.48
C VAL A 102 1.58 -18.77 7.59
N ALA A 103 1.23 -18.67 6.29
CA ALA A 103 1.36 -19.80 5.37
C ALA A 103 2.82 -20.25 5.24
N ALA A 104 3.77 -19.33 5.11
CA ALA A 104 5.20 -19.67 5.02
C ALA A 104 5.75 -20.25 6.33
N ALA A 105 5.42 -19.67 7.47
CA ALA A 105 5.82 -20.19 8.78
C ALA A 105 5.21 -21.57 9.05
N ALA A 106 3.94 -21.77 8.73
CA ALA A 106 3.27 -23.06 8.85
C ALA A 106 3.92 -24.10 7.93
N SER A 107 4.24 -23.74 6.69
CA SER A 107 4.94 -24.64 5.76
C SER A 107 6.32 -25.04 6.28
N TYR A 108 7.08 -24.11 6.86
CA TYR A 108 8.36 -24.38 7.49
C TYR A 108 8.24 -25.34 8.68
N VAL A 109 7.26 -25.15 9.56
CA VAL A 109 7.07 -25.97 10.77
C VAL A 109 6.52 -27.37 10.42
N LEU A 110 5.62 -27.46 9.45
CA LEU A 110 4.97 -28.71 9.09
C LEU A 110 5.76 -29.51 8.04
N GLU A 111 6.76 -28.90 7.40
CA GLU A 111 7.50 -29.48 6.26
C GLU A 111 6.57 -29.95 5.13
N GLN A 112 5.49 -29.19 4.90
CA GLN A 112 4.48 -29.48 3.89
C GLN A 112 4.02 -28.19 3.19
N PRO A 113 3.55 -28.26 1.94
CA PRO A 113 2.95 -27.11 1.29
C PRO A 113 1.70 -26.61 2.03
N VAL A 114 1.61 -25.30 2.26
CA VAL A 114 0.46 -24.65 2.91
C VAL A 114 -0.13 -23.62 1.96
N LYS A 115 -1.42 -23.79 1.66
CA LYS A 115 -2.21 -22.84 0.86
C LYS A 115 -3.07 -21.97 1.78
N TRP A 116 -3.03 -20.67 1.56
CA TRP A 116 -3.94 -19.70 2.14
C TRP A 116 -4.55 -18.85 1.03
N ILE A 117 -5.87 -18.75 1.02
CA ILE A 117 -6.66 -17.88 0.13
C ILE A 117 -7.70 -17.21 1.02
N GLU A 118 -7.76 -15.89 1.03
CA GLU A 118 -8.78 -15.17 1.82
C GLU A 118 -10.12 -15.10 1.08
N GLU A 119 -11.20 -15.00 1.86
CA GLU A 119 -12.55 -14.72 1.36
C GLU A 119 -12.72 -13.23 1.03
N ARG A 120 -13.74 -12.91 0.23
CA ARG A 120 -14.03 -11.51 -0.16
C ARG A 120 -14.22 -10.59 1.04
N SER A 121 -14.91 -11.07 2.09
CA SER A 121 -15.14 -10.29 3.31
C SER A 121 -13.84 -9.93 4.02
N GLU A 122 -12.87 -10.84 4.05
CA GLU A 122 -11.56 -10.63 4.65
C GLU A 122 -10.74 -9.65 3.81
N ASN A 123 -10.77 -9.80 2.49
CA ASN A 123 -10.11 -8.88 1.56
C ASN A 123 -10.53 -7.42 1.83
N ILE A 124 -11.83 -7.13 1.80
CA ILE A 124 -12.33 -5.75 1.98
C ILE A 124 -12.04 -5.20 3.37
N GLN A 125 -12.09 -6.03 4.42
CA GLN A 125 -11.98 -5.57 5.80
C GLN A 125 -10.54 -5.44 6.30
N THR A 126 -9.62 -6.23 5.73
CA THR A 126 -8.29 -6.43 6.33
C THR A 126 -7.12 -6.16 5.40
N THR A 127 -7.36 -6.02 4.09
CA THR A 127 -6.32 -5.62 3.13
C THR A 127 -6.28 -4.10 2.92
N GLY A 128 -5.31 -3.62 2.14
CA GLY A 128 -5.02 -2.19 2.00
C GLY A 128 -6.23 -1.40 1.48
N PHE A 129 -6.76 -0.51 2.32
CA PHE A 129 -7.74 0.49 1.88
C PHE A 129 -7.05 1.60 1.07
N ALA A 130 -7.86 2.51 0.51
CA ALA A 130 -7.40 3.68 -0.22
C ALA A 130 -8.13 4.94 0.24
N ARG A 131 -7.46 6.09 0.11
CA ARG A 131 -7.98 7.43 0.40
C ARG A 131 -8.08 7.65 1.91
N ASP A 132 -9.26 7.94 2.45
CA ASP A 132 -9.48 8.25 3.88
C ASP A 132 -8.79 9.57 4.27
N TYR A 133 -8.96 10.61 3.43
CA TYR A 133 -8.30 11.91 3.60
C TYR A 133 -9.34 12.98 3.91
N ASP A 134 -9.15 13.70 5.01
CA ASP A 134 -9.87 14.93 5.32
C ASP A 134 -8.97 16.11 4.94
N MET A 135 -9.35 16.84 3.89
CA MET A 135 -8.52 17.89 3.30
C MET A 135 -9.16 19.25 3.45
N THR A 136 -8.38 20.24 3.88
CA THR A 136 -8.74 21.66 3.74
C THR A 136 -7.91 22.24 2.61
N GLY A 137 -8.55 22.52 1.47
CA GLY A 137 -7.93 23.11 0.30
C GLY A 137 -8.22 24.60 0.24
N GLU A 138 -7.18 25.40 -0.01
CA GLU A 138 -7.27 26.85 -0.10
C GLU A 138 -6.58 27.35 -1.37
N ILE A 139 -7.18 28.34 -2.04
CA ILE A 139 -6.63 28.99 -3.23
C ILE A 139 -6.67 30.51 -3.04
N ALA A 140 -5.54 31.16 -3.36
CA ALA A 140 -5.39 32.60 -3.50
C ALA A 140 -5.30 32.97 -4.98
N ALA A 141 -6.05 33.98 -5.41
CA ALA A 141 -6.12 34.42 -6.80
C ALA A 141 -6.34 35.92 -6.95
N ALA A 142 -5.94 36.46 -8.09
CA ALA A 142 -6.26 37.83 -8.52
C ALA A 142 -7.72 37.93 -9.00
N ALA A 143 -8.26 39.15 -9.07
CA ALA A 143 -9.64 39.40 -9.47
C ALA A 143 -9.98 38.95 -10.92
N ASP A 144 -8.96 38.81 -11.77
CA ASP A 144 -9.09 38.29 -13.14
C ASP A 144 -9.03 36.76 -13.23
N GLY A 145 -8.87 36.06 -12.09
CA GLY A 145 -8.88 34.61 -11.97
C GLY A 145 -7.51 33.94 -12.05
N VAL A 146 -6.41 34.71 -12.14
CA VAL A 146 -5.06 34.13 -12.08
C VAL A 146 -4.77 33.59 -10.68
N ILE A 147 -4.48 32.29 -10.57
CA ILE A 147 -4.11 31.64 -9.31
C ILE A 147 -2.68 32.05 -8.92
N GLN A 148 -2.52 32.51 -7.68
CA GLN A 148 -1.26 33.00 -7.11
C GLN A 148 -0.71 32.06 -6.05
N GLY A 149 -1.56 31.31 -5.34
CA GLY A 149 -1.14 30.38 -4.31
C GLY A 149 -2.13 29.25 -4.06
N VAL A 150 -1.62 28.10 -3.62
CA VAL A 150 -2.42 26.95 -3.17
C VAL A 150 -1.85 26.47 -1.85
N LYS A 151 -2.72 26.26 -0.87
CA LYS A 151 -2.37 25.73 0.44
C LYS A 151 -3.31 24.56 0.74
N VAL A 152 -2.77 23.46 1.24
CA VAL A 152 -3.55 22.28 1.58
C VAL A 152 -3.08 21.74 2.92
N ASP A 153 -4.01 21.54 3.83
CA ASP A 153 -3.82 20.78 5.05
C ASP A 153 -4.60 19.46 4.95
N VAL A 154 -4.00 18.35 5.36
CA VAL A 154 -4.60 17.02 5.24
C VAL A 154 -4.41 16.25 6.53
N LEU A 155 -5.53 15.78 7.10
CA LEU A 155 -5.53 14.70 8.07
C LEU A 155 -5.70 13.37 7.32
N ALA A 156 -4.72 12.47 7.49
CA ALA A 156 -4.58 11.20 6.77
C ALA A 156 -4.14 10.05 7.68
#